data_AF-A0A969G7I6-F1
#
_entry.id   AF-A0A969G7I6-F1
#
_cell.length_a   1.000
_cell.length_b   1.000
_cell.length_c   1.000
_cell.angle_alpha   90.00
_cell.angle_beta   90.00
_cell.angle_gamma   90.00
#
_symmetry.space_group_name_H-M   'P 1'
#
loop_
_entity.id
_entity.type
_entity.pdbx_description
1 polymer ?
#
loop_
_entity_poly.entity_id
_entity_poly.type
_entity_poly.pdbx_seq_one_letter_code
_entity_poly.pdbx_strand_id
1 'polypeptide(L)'
;MGNFINPFSGFWQNAEPLVQKFPEQTKIEGFKGKATVVYDDRLVPHIFATNDNDLAFMQGYVTAQHRLWQMEFQTHAIGGRLTEIVGESALEMDRENRRMGLPQGAKETVKQWEKSESYPMLQAYINGVNAYINHLKPKDYPLEYKLLGYAPEEWTALKTALFVKAMANTLARQDTDIEATNMLEVLGRENFDFLYPEWFPQQSPVIPIGTNGISNPLRFLPQHLQIQMLTVYLIRLCQNNPLFWVVIIGR
;
A
#
# COMPACT_ATOMS: atom_id res chain seq x y z
N MET A 1 12.83 15.14 24.53
CA MET A 1 13.91 14.14 24.36
C MET A 1 14.07 13.16 25.54
N GLY A 2 13.48 13.39 26.72
CA GLY A 2 13.67 12.52 27.90
C GLY A 2 13.25 11.05 27.72
N ASN A 3 12.10 10.78 27.08
CA ASN A 3 11.64 9.41 26.84
C ASN A 3 12.50 8.66 25.80
N PHE A 4 13.02 9.37 24.80
CA PHE A 4 13.84 8.78 23.73
C PHE A 4 15.21 8.28 24.24
N ILE A 5 15.83 9.02 25.16
CA ILE A 5 17.15 8.68 25.73
C ILE A 5 17.02 7.72 26.93
N ASN A 6 15.81 7.38 27.35
CA ASN A 6 15.57 6.48 28.49
C ASN A 6 16.30 5.14 28.26
N PRO A 7 17.16 4.67 29.19
CA PRO A 7 17.92 3.44 29.00
C PRO A 7 17.05 2.18 28.99
N PHE A 8 15.85 2.21 29.58
CA PHE A 8 14.96 1.05 29.72
C PHE A 8 13.91 0.92 28.61
N SER A 9 13.54 2.04 27.97
CA SER A 9 12.49 2.07 26.94
C SER A 9 12.87 2.83 25.68
N GLY A 10 13.94 3.62 25.71
CA GLY A 10 14.39 4.48 24.63
C GLY A 10 15.13 3.71 23.52
N PHE A 11 15.85 4.46 22.68
CA PHE A 11 16.49 3.92 21.47
C PHE A 11 17.56 2.87 21.76
N TRP A 12 18.18 2.90 22.94
CA TRP A 12 19.20 1.93 23.35
C TRP A 12 18.70 0.48 23.33
N GLN A 13 17.39 0.28 23.51
CA GLN A 13 16.76 -1.04 23.44
C GLN A 13 16.63 -1.58 22.00
N ASN A 14 16.81 -0.74 20.97
CA ASN A 14 16.80 -1.14 19.57
C ASN A 14 18.20 -1.42 19.00
N ALA A 15 19.26 -1.33 19.81
CA ALA A 15 20.60 -1.66 19.34
C ALA A 15 20.63 -3.11 18.87
N GLU A 16 20.84 -3.32 17.58
CA GLU A 16 20.76 -4.65 17.00
C GLU A 16 21.94 -5.52 17.45
N PRO A 17 21.69 -6.77 17.87
CA PRO A 17 22.76 -7.73 18.05
C PRO A 17 23.41 -8.03 16.70
N LEU A 18 24.72 -8.30 16.70
CA LEU A 18 25.49 -8.65 15.49
C LEU A 18 24.95 -9.87 14.73
N VAL A 19 24.11 -10.69 15.39
CA VAL A 19 23.41 -11.82 14.80
C VAL A 19 21.95 -11.77 15.24
N GLN A 20 21.04 -11.60 14.28
CA GLN A 20 19.61 -11.69 14.52
C GLN A 20 19.24 -13.15 14.75
N LYS A 21 18.82 -13.48 15.98
CA LYS A 21 18.40 -14.84 16.36
C LYS A 21 16.87 -14.89 16.40
N PHE A 22 16.29 -15.76 15.58
CA PHE A 22 14.89 -16.12 15.71
C PHE A 22 14.76 -17.36 16.59
N PRO A 23 13.80 -17.40 17.53
CA PRO A 23 13.54 -18.60 18.32
C PRO A 23 13.08 -19.76 17.41
N GLU A 24 13.54 -20.98 17.69
CA GLU A 24 13.13 -22.17 16.94
C GLU A 24 11.62 -22.43 17.01
N GLN A 25 10.99 -22.06 18.14
CA GLN A 25 9.55 -22.17 18.34
C GLN A 25 9.04 -20.96 19.10
N THR A 26 7.95 -20.37 18.61
CA THR A 26 7.23 -19.28 19.27
C THR A 26 5.76 -19.62 19.36
N LYS A 27 5.16 -19.44 20.54
CA LYS A 27 3.72 -19.46 20.71
C LYS A 27 3.18 -18.06 20.48
N ILE A 28 2.33 -17.89 19.49
CA ILE A 28 1.69 -16.61 19.16
C ILE A 28 0.26 -16.66 19.69
N GLU A 29 -0.10 -15.70 20.53
CA GLU A 29 -1.48 -15.58 21.03
C GLU A 29 -2.45 -15.36 19.87
N GLY A 30 -3.59 -16.06 19.90
CA GLY A 30 -4.59 -16.01 18.82
C GLY A 30 -4.28 -16.91 17.60
N PHE A 31 -3.06 -17.42 17.46
CA PHE A 31 -2.71 -18.38 16.42
C PHE A 31 -3.00 -19.82 16.89
N LYS A 32 -3.96 -20.48 16.23
CA LYS A 32 -4.36 -21.87 16.57
C LYS A 32 -3.69 -22.92 15.69
N GLY A 33 -3.12 -22.50 14.57
CA GLY A 33 -2.54 -23.36 13.56
C GLY A 33 -1.10 -23.74 13.80
N LYS A 34 -0.48 -24.29 12.76
CA LYS A 34 0.96 -24.55 12.70
C LYS A 34 1.51 -23.98 11.40
N ALA A 35 2.54 -23.17 11.52
CA ALA A 35 3.26 -22.62 10.40
C ALA A 35 4.76 -22.59 10.68
N THR A 36 5.56 -22.61 9.62
CA THR A 36 7.02 -22.53 9.66
C THR A 36 7.45 -21.33 8.84
N VAL A 37 8.28 -20.47 9.43
CA VAL A 37 8.88 -19.33 8.74
C VAL A 37 10.37 -19.60 8.61
N VAL A 38 10.87 -19.59 7.38
CA VAL A 38 12.28 -19.81 7.05
C VAL A 38 12.81 -18.54 6.41
N TYR A 39 13.91 -18.00 6.92
CA TYR A 39 14.58 -16.84 6.32
C TYR A 39 15.72 -17.30 5.42
N ASP A 40 15.83 -16.70 4.24
CA ASP A 40 16.99 -16.88 3.38
C ASP A 40 18.19 -16.02 3.83
N ASP A 41 19.31 -16.10 3.11
CA ASP A 41 20.54 -15.34 3.40
C ASP A 41 20.35 -13.81 3.29
N ARG A 42 19.25 -13.35 2.68
CA ARG A 42 18.86 -11.94 2.52
C ARG A 42 17.77 -11.53 3.50
N LEU A 43 17.43 -12.39 4.47
CA LEU A 43 16.34 -12.21 5.43
C LEU A 43 14.97 -12.07 4.76
N VAL A 44 14.76 -12.67 3.60
CA VAL A 44 13.44 -12.79 2.98
C VAL A 44 12.69 -13.94 3.65
N PRO A 45 11.49 -13.71 4.20
CA PRO A 45 10.71 -14.75 4.86
C PRO A 45 9.97 -15.63 3.85
N HIS A 46 10.16 -16.95 3.98
CA HIS A 46 9.37 -17.99 3.33
C HIS A 46 8.43 -18.62 4.36
N ILE A 47 7.12 -18.48 4.15
CA ILE A 47 6.09 -18.92 5.10
C ILE A 47 5.41 -20.18 4.57
N PHE A 48 5.42 -21.25 5.36
CA PHE A 48 4.75 -22.51 5.08
C PHE A 48 3.67 -22.77 6.11
N ALA A 49 2.43 -23.00 5.68
CA ALA A 49 1.30 -23.32 6.56
C ALA A 49 0.45 -24.44 5.95
N THR A 50 -0.43 -25.05 6.75
CA THR A 50 -1.28 -26.17 6.30
C THR A 50 -2.58 -25.72 5.63
N ASN A 51 -2.98 -24.46 5.80
CA ASN A 51 -4.17 -23.87 5.20
C ASN A 51 -3.96 -22.37 4.95
N ASP A 52 -4.80 -21.80 4.09
CA ASP A 52 -4.68 -20.40 3.65
C ASP A 52 -4.94 -19.39 4.77
N ASN A 53 -5.75 -19.73 5.76
CA ASN A 53 -6.05 -18.85 6.89
C ASN A 53 -4.82 -18.68 7.78
N ASP A 54 -4.16 -19.78 8.13
CA ASP A 54 -2.91 -19.79 8.89
C ASP A 54 -1.78 -19.11 8.11
N LEU A 55 -1.74 -19.31 6.77
CA LEU A 55 -0.79 -18.63 5.90
C LEU A 55 -0.98 -17.11 5.94
N ALA A 56 -2.22 -16.64 5.75
CA ALA A 56 -2.55 -15.21 5.77
C ALA A 56 -2.26 -14.59 7.15
N PHE A 57 -2.60 -15.28 8.24
CA PHE A 57 -2.26 -14.85 9.59
C PHE A 57 -0.75 -14.66 9.75
N MET A 58 0.04 -15.68 9.39
CA MET A 58 1.49 -15.60 9.55
C MET A 58 2.12 -14.55 8.62
N GLN A 59 1.57 -14.38 7.42
CA GLN A 59 1.98 -13.30 6.54
C GLN A 59 1.79 -11.93 7.20
N GLY A 60 0.63 -11.69 7.83
CA GLY A 60 0.38 -10.45 8.59
C GLY A 60 1.37 -10.26 9.74
N TYR A 61 1.58 -11.30 10.53
CA TYR A 61 2.51 -11.27 11.67
C TYR A 61 3.95 -10.95 11.25
N VAL A 62 4.48 -11.65 10.24
CA VAL A 62 5.85 -11.45 9.74
C VAL A 62 5.99 -10.10 9.03
N THR A 63 4.96 -9.65 8.29
CA THR A 63 5.00 -8.34 7.65
C THR A 63 5.07 -7.24 8.71
N ALA A 64 4.27 -7.33 9.77
CA ALA A 64 4.33 -6.40 10.90
C ALA A 64 5.70 -6.46 11.59
N GLN A 65 6.25 -7.66 11.80
CA GLN A 65 7.57 -7.84 12.40
C GLN A 65 8.67 -7.00 11.75
N HIS A 66 8.63 -6.88 10.42
CA HIS A 66 9.67 -6.17 9.67
C HIS A 66 9.29 -4.75 9.28
N ARG A 67 8.00 -4.47 9.05
CA ARG A 67 7.53 -3.24 8.37
C ARG A 67 6.42 -2.51 9.11
N LEU A 68 6.16 -2.81 10.39
CA LEU A 68 5.06 -2.20 11.16
C LEU A 68 5.02 -0.67 11.04
N TRP A 69 6.14 0.01 11.30
CA TRP A 69 6.19 1.47 11.23
C TRP A 69 5.90 1.99 9.81
N GLN A 70 6.54 1.40 8.79
CA GLN A 70 6.31 1.77 7.39
C GLN A 70 4.83 1.62 7.03
N MET A 71 4.22 0.50 7.43
CA MET A 71 2.82 0.21 7.17
C MET A 71 1.90 1.29 7.75
N GLU A 72 2.09 1.59 9.03
CA GLU A 72 1.26 2.56 9.71
C GLU A 72 1.46 3.98 9.18
N PHE A 73 2.71 4.41 9.02
CA PHE A 73 3.04 5.75 8.53
C PHE A 73 2.41 6.02 7.16
N GLN A 74 2.46 5.05 6.25
CA GLN A 74 1.81 5.14 4.93
C GLN A 74 0.29 5.26 5.05
N THR A 75 -0.35 4.52 5.97
CA THR A 75 -1.79 4.65 6.18
C THR A 75 -2.20 5.96 6.84
N HIS A 76 -1.37 6.56 7.69
CA HIS A 76 -1.59 7.91 8.22
C HIS A 76 -1.51 8.95 7.11
N ALA A 77 -0.50 8.86 6.23
CA ALA A 77 -0.36 9.74 5.08
C ALA A 77 -1.61 9.70 4.18
N ILE A 78 -2.01 8.51 3.76
CA ILE A 78 -3.14 8.33 2.83
C ILE A 78 -4.50 8.56 3.51
N GLY A 79 -4.59 8.28 4.81
CA GLY A 79 -5.76 8.57 5.64
C GLY A 79 -5.96 10.06 5.94
N GLY A 80 -4.98 10.91 5.61
CA GLY A 80 -4.97 12.33 5.96
C GLY A 80 -4.91 12.55 7.47
N ARG A 81 -3.99 11.85 8.14
CA ARG A 81 -3.72 11.85 9.59
C ARG A 81 -2.23 11.99 9.88
N LEU A 82 -1.42 12.44 8.91
CA LEU A 82 0.03 12.52 9.06
C LEU A 82 0.44 13.67 9.99
N THR A 83 -0.37 14.72 10.06
CA THR A 83 -0.22 15.83 11.02
C THR A 83 -0.18 15.36 12.48
N GLU A 84 -0.81 14.23 12.81
CA GLU A 84 -0.77 13.62 14.15
C GLU A 84 0.65 13.13 14.51
N ILE A 85 1.49 12.84 13.52
CA ILE A 85 2.83 12.27 13.71
C ILE A 85 3.92 13.34 13.51
N VAL A 86 3.85 14.11 12.41
CA VAL A 86 4.93 15.05 12.02
C VAL A 86 4.54 16.52 12.22
N GLY A 87 3.32 16.80 12.69
CA GLY A 87 2.84 18.15 12.94
C GLY A 87 2.39 18.90 11.68
N GLU A 88 2.32 20.23 11.79
CA GLU A 88 1.67 21.13 10.82
C GLU A 88 2.26 21.07 9.39
N SER A 89 3.52 20.64 9.24
CA SER A 89 4.15 20.51 7.93
C SER A 89 3.43 19.53 6.99
N ALA A 90 2.64 18.60 7.53
CA ALA A 90 1.84 17.65 6.73
C ALA A 90 0.38 18.09 6.50
N LEU A 91 -0.02 19.28 6.97
CA LEU A 91 -1.42 19.70 6.96
C LEU A 91 -2.02 19.77 5.56
N GLU A 92 -1.26 20.29 4.59
CA GLU A 92 -1.77 20.40 3.22
C GLU A 92 -1.94 19.03 2.57
N MET A 93 -1.00 18.10 2.80
CA MET A 93 -1.12 16.71 2.33
C MET A 93 -2.34 16.02 2.94
N ASP A 94 -2.59 16.20 4.24
CA ASP A 94 -3.76 15.63 4.90
C ASP A 94 -5.06 16.18 4.34
N ARG A 95 -5.10 17.49 4.03
CA ARG A 95 -6.24 18.15 3.40
C ARG A 95 -6.48 17.66 1.98
N GLU A 96 -5.43 17.52 1.17
CA GLU A 96 -5.50 17.04 -0.21
C GLU A 96 -6.07 15.61 -0.25
N ASN A 97 -5.49 14.70 0.53
CA ASN A 97 -5.94 13.29 0.57
C ASN A 97 -7.39 13.15 1.05
N ARG A 98 -7.82 13.99 2.00
CA ARG A 98 -9.23 14.04 2.44
C ARG A 98 -10.15 14.65 1.38
N ARG A 99 -9.74 15.72 0.69
CA ARG A 99 -10.53 16.38 -0.36
C ARG A 99 -10.74 15.46 -1.56
N MET A 100 -9.71 14.70 -1.93
CA MET A 100 -9.77 13.67 -2.95
C MET A 100 -10.70 12.50 -2.56
N GLY A 101 -10.99 12.36 -1.27
CA GLY A 101 -11.89 11.33 -0.76
C GLY A 101 -11.24 9.97 -0.59
N LEU A 102 -9.90 9.86 -0.50
CA LEU A 102 -9.22 8.57 -0.30
C LEU A 102 -9.71 7.82 0.95
N PRO A 103 -9.89 8.47 2.12
CA PRO A 103 -10.42 7.79 3.31
C PRO A 103 -11.87 7.32 3.12
N GLN A 104 -12.69 8.10 2.40
CA GLN A 104 -14.07 7.72 2.10
C GLN A 104 -14.12 6.53 1.15
N GLY A 105 -13.31 6.57 0.08
CA GLY A 105 -13.18 5.46 -0.85
C GLY A 105 -12.69 4.18 -0.16
N ALA A 106 -11.78 4.29 0.82
CA ALA A 106 -11.31 3.15 1.60
C ALA A 106 -12.45 2.54 2.44
N LYS A 107 -13.28 3.37 3.10
CA LYS A 107 -14.47 2.89 3.84
C LYS A 107 -15.46 2.16 2.94
N GLU A 108 -15.74 2.69 1.75
CA GLU A 108 -16.62 2.03 0.80
C GLU A 108 -16.03 0.72 0.30
N THR A 109 -14.71 0.65 0.09
CA THR A 109 -14.02 -0.61 -0.25
C THR A 109 -14.17 -1.65 0.85
N VAL A 110 -14.02 -1.29 2.12
CA VAL A 110 -14.22 -2.24 3.25
C VAL A 110 -15.64 -2.82 3.24
N LYS A 111 -16.67 -1.98 3.05
CA LYS A 111 -18.07 -2.45 2.96
C LYS A 111 -18.31 -3.46 1.83
N GLN A 112 -17.55 -3.36 0.73
CA GLN A 112 -17.63 -4.33 -0.36
C GLN A 112 -16.83 -5.59 -0.03
N TRP A 113 -15.66 -5.45 0.58
CA TRP A 113 -14.86 -6.59 1.04
C TRP A 113 -15.61 -7.45 2.04
N GLU A 114 -16.31 -6.86 3.01
CA GLU A 114 -17.12 -7.59 4.00
C GLU A 114 -18.16 -8.53 3.39
N LYS A 115 -18.57 -8.30 2.14
CA LYS A 115 -19.53 -9.15 1.41
C LYS A 115 -18.86 -10.22 0.56
N SER A 116 -17.54 -10.17 0.41
CA SER A 116 -16.76 -11.08 -0.43
C SER A 116 -16.40 -12.35 0.34
N GLU A 117 -16.36 -13.47 -0.37
CA GLU A 117 -15.90 -14.76 0.15
C GLU A 117 -14.43 -14.72 0.63
N SER A 118 -13.62 -13.78 0.13
CA SER A 118 -12.20 -13.63 0.52
C SER A 118 -12.00 -12.82 1.81
N TYR A 119 -13.06 -12.21 2.38
CA TYR A 119 -12.94 -11.40 3.58
C TYR A 119 -12.35 -12.13 4.80
N PRO A 120 -12.68 -13.40 5.07
CA PRO A 120 -12.08 -14.13 6.18
C PRO A 120 -10.55 -14.25 6.08
N MET A 121 -10.00 -14.34 4.86
CA MET A 121 -8.56 -14.39 4.64
C MET A 121 -7.89 -13.04 4.95
N LEU A 122 -8.53 -11.92 4.56
CA LEU A 122 -8.09 -10.59 4.95
C LEU A 122 -8.15 -10.40 6.48
N GLN A 123 -9.21 -10.89 7.13
CA GLN A 123 -9.33 -10.83 8.58
C GLN A 123 -8.23 -11.64 9.27
N ALA A 124 -7.85 -12.80 8.72
CA ALA A 124 -6.73 -13.59 9.23
C ALA A 124 -5.41 -12.79 9.16
N TYR A 125 -5.12 -12.13 8.03
CA TYR A 125 -3.97 -11.23 7.90
C TYR A 125 -3.98 -10.10 8.95
N ILE A 126 -5.12 -9.43 9.12
CA ILE A 126 -5.28 -8.36 10.12
C ILE A 126 -5.02 -8.89 11.53
N ASN A 127 -5.56 -10.05 11.87
CA ASN A 127 -5.36 -10.69 13.16
C ASN A 127 -3.88 -11.02 13.40
N GLY A 128 -3.15 -11.43 12.35
CA GLY A 128 -1.70 -11.66 12.42
C GLY A 128 -0.90 -10.39 12.72
N VAL A 129 -1.22 -9.29 12.04
CA VAL A 129 -0.62 -7.97 12.32
C VAL A 129 -0.90 -7.55 13.76
N ASN A 130 -2.15 -7.67 14.21
CA ASN A 130 -2.55 -7.30 15.56
C ASN A 130 -1.93 -8.20 16.64
N ALA A 131 -1.72 -9.50 16.35
CA ALA A 131 -1.01 -10.38 17.26
C ALA A 131 0.45 -9.93 17.48
N TYR A 132 1.11 -9.39 16.45
CA TYR A 132 2.44 -8.78 16.62
C TYR A 132 2.36 -7.48 17.42
N ILE A 133 1.44 -6.57 17.08
CA ILE A 133 1.26 -5.29 17.79
C ILE A 133 0.98 -5.53 19.29
N ASN A 134 0.08 -6.45 19.63
CA ASN A 134 -0.29 -6.75 21.00
C ASN A 134 0.85 -7.41 21.80
N HIS A 135 1.78 -8.08 21.12
CA HIS A 135 2.97 -8.65 21.75
C HIS A 135 4.02 -7.58 22.13
N LEU A 136 4.06 -6.46 21.40
CA LEU A 136 5.05 -5.41 21.60
C LEU A 136 4.83 -4.66 22.92
N LYS A 137 5.92 -4.54 23.70
CA LYS A 137 5.99 -3.60 24.83
C LYS A 137 6.62 -2.29 24.33
N PRO A 138 6.42 -1.15 25.01
CA PRO A 138 7.03 0.12 24.60
C PRO A 138 8.55 0.09 24.39
N LYS A 139 9.26 -0.78 25.12
CA LYS A 139 10.70 -1.00 24.95
C LYS A 139 11.07 -1.69 23.62
N ASP A 140 10.16 -2.47 23.06
CA ASP A 140 10.34 -3.31 21.87
C ASP A 140 9.80 -2.61 20.61
N TYR A 141 9.21 -1.41 20.74
CA TYR A 141 8.74 -0.63 19.60
C TYR A 141 9.89 -0.32 18.64
N PRO A 142 9.63 -0.33 17.31
CA PRO A 142 10.56 0.20 16.33
C PRO A 142 11.04 1.61 16.69
N LEU A 143 12.25 1.95 16.26
CA LEU A 143 12.94 3.18 16.65
C LEU A 143 12.12 4.43 16.32
N GLU A 144 11.44 4.42 15.18
CA GLU A 144 10.71 5.55 14.64
C GLU A 144 9.54 5.96 15.53
N TYR A 145 8.83 5.00 16.15
CA TYR A 145 7.79 5.26 17.15
C TYR A 145 8.35 6.02 18.36
N LYS A 146 9.54 5.62 18.82
CA LYS A 146 10.21 6.26 19.96
C LYS A 146 10.71 7.66 19.61
N LEU A 147 11.20 7.83 18.39
CA LEU A 147 11.71 9.11 17.89
C LEU A 147 10.58 10.13 17.72
N LEU A 148 9.48 9.71 17.11
CA LEU A 148 8.32 10.55 16.80
C LEU A 148 7.34 10.66 17.99
N GLY A 149 7.51 9.82 19.02
CA GLY A 149 6.79 9.93 20.28
C GLY A 149 5.35 9.42 20.23
N TYR A 150 5.06 8.41 19.41
CA TYR A 150 3.74 7.79 19.31
C TYR A 150 3.82 6.26 19.39
N ALA A 151 2.68 5.60 19.57
CA ALA A 151 2.57 4.14 19.70
C ALA A 151 1.81 3.56 18.51
N PRO A 152 2.07 2.29 18.14
CA PRO A 152 1.32 1.63 17.08
C PRO A 152 -0.15 1.48 17.45
N GLU A 153 -1.07 1.83 16.53
CA GLU A 153 -2.50 1.58 16.71
C GLU A 153 -2.88 0.22 16.10
N GLU A 154 -4.04 -0.30 16.51
CA GLU A 154 -4.60 -1.51 15.94
C GLU A 154 -4.72 -1.44 14.41
N TRP A 155 -4.31 -2.52 13.75
CA TRP A 155 -4.48 -2.70 12.32
C TRP A 155 -5.93 -3.08 12.02
N THR A 156 -6.56 -2.35 11.09
CA THR A 156 -7.96 -2.54 10.72
C THR A 156 -8.09 -2.79 9.22
N ALA A 157 -9.25 -3.32 8.80
CA ALA A 157 -9.56 -3.46 7.37
C ALA A 157 -9.49 -2.11 6.63
N LEU A 158 -9.81 -1.00 7.32
CA LEU A 158 -9.67 0.35 6.79
C LEU A 158 -8.21 0.69 6.46
N LYS A 159 -7.26 0.36 7.34
CA LYS A 159 -5.82 0.57 7.08
C LYS A 159 -5.35 -0.24 5.86
N THR A 160 -5.80 -1.48 5.71
CA THR A 160 -5.52 -2.27 4.49
C THR A 160 -6.18 -1.66 3.24
N ALA A 161 -7.40 -1.14 3.34
CA ALA A 161 -8.07 -0.49 2.22
C ALA A 161 -7.37 0.82 1.81
N LEU A 162 -6.86 1.60 2.77
CA LEU A 162 -6.06 2.80 2.50
C LEU A 162 -4.82 2.47 1.69
N PHE A 163 -4.17 1.34 1.92
CA PHE A 163 -3.06 0.88 1.08
C PHE A 163 -3.45 0.66 -0.38
N VAL A 164 -4.59 0.01 -0.61
CA VAL A 164 -5.11 -0.18 -1.97
C VAL A 164 -5.45 1.16 -2.62
N LYS A 165 -5.95 2.14 -1.85
CA LYS A 165 -6.17 3.50 -2.34
C LYS A 165 -4.87 4.24 -2.63
N ALA A 166 -3.82 4.02 -1.84
CA ALA A 166 -2.49 4.57 -2.11
C ALA A 166 -1.96 4.12 -3.48
N MET A 167 -2.10 2.82 -3.78
CA MET A 167 -1.72 2.26 -5.07
C MET A 167 -2.56 2.85 -6.21
N ALA A 168 -3.89 2.88 -6.06
CA ALA A 168 -4.78 3.46 -7.05
C ALA A 168 -4.43 4.94 -7.32
N ASN A 169 -4.16 5.70 -6.27
CA ASN A 169 -3.73 7.09 -6.35
C ASN A 169 -2.40 7.22 -7.11
N THR A 170 -1.42 6.38 -6.81
CA THR A 170 -0.11 6.45 -7.47
C THR A 170 -0.20 6.11 -8.96
N LEU A 171 -1.09 5.20 -9.36
CA LEU A 171 -1.17 4.69 -10.72
C LEU A 171 -2.16 5.44 -11.62
N ALA A 172 -3.17 6.08 -11.05
CA ALA A 172 -4.32 6.59 -11.81
C ALA A 172 -4.76 8.02 -11.43
N ARG A 173 -4.08 8.69 -10.50
CA ARG A 173 -4.49 10.04 -10.06
C ARG A 173 -4.25 11.12 -11.10
N GLN A 174 -3.21 10.98 -11.93
CA GLN A 174 -2.69 12.10 -12.71
C GLN A 174 -3.77 12.72 -13.60
N ASP A 175 -4.14 13.95 -13.26
CA ASP A 175 -5.00 14.85 -13.99
C ASP A 175 -4.21 16.13 -14.30
N THR A 176 -4.27 16.59 -15.54
CA THR A 176 -3.59 17.84 -15.96
C THR A 176 -4.53 18.73 -16.76
N ASP A 177 -5.84 18.51 -16.63
CA ASP A 177 -6.85 19.15 -17.48
C ASP A 177 -6.88 20.66 -17.26
N ILE A 178 -6.70 21.11 -16.02
CA ILE A 178 -6.71 22.55 -15.67
C ILE A 178 -5.44 23.22 -16.20
N GLU A 179 -4.28 22.62 -15.98
CA GLU A 179 -2.98 23.09 -16.46
C GLU A 179 -2.96 23.11 -17.99
N ALA A 180 -3.46 22.05 -18.63
CA ALA A 180 -3.60 21.95 -20.08
C ALA A 180 -4.54 23.03 -20.63
N THR A 181 -5.67 23.28 -19.96
CA THR A 181 -6.62 24.35 -20.35
C THR A 181 -5.96 25.72 -20.31
N ASN A 182 -5.27 26.04 -19.22
CA ASN A 182 -4.56 27.32 -19.07
C ASN A 182 -3.43 27.46 -20.11
N MET A 183 -2.71 26.37 -20.38
CA MET A 183 -1.63 26.36 -21.36
C MET A 183 -2.16 26.51 -22.79
N LEU A 184 -3.31 25.92 -23.11
CA LEU A 184 -4.00 26.08 -24.38
C LEU A 184 -4.39 27.55 -24.63
N GLU A 185 -4.87 28.26 -23.60
CA GLU A 185 -5.20 29.68 -23.69
C GLU A 185 -3.97 30.56 -23.99
N VAL A 186 -2.82 30.24 -23.39
CA VAL A 186 -1.58 31.02 -23.56
C VAL A 186 -0.88 30.72 -24.90
N LEU A 187 -0.81 29.45 -25.30
CA LEU A 187 -0.06 29.02 -26.49
C LEU A 187 -0.88 29.14 -27.78
N GLY A 188 -2.21 29.09 -27.68
CA GLY A 188 -3.11 28.86 -28.80
C GLY A 188 -3.11 27.40 -29.26
N ARG A 189 -4.21 26.99 -29.91
CA ARG A 189 -4.47 25.58 -30.28
C ARG A 189 -3.37 24.96 -31.12
N GLU A 190 -2.85 25.69 -32.12
CA GLU A 190 -1.83 25.18 -33.03
C GLU A 190 -0.53 24.81 -32.30
N ASN A 191 0.00 25.72 -31.47
CA ASN A 191 1.23 25.47 -30.72
C ASN A 191 1.04 24.43 -29.62
N PHE A 192 -0.14 24.41 -28.98
CA PHE A 192 -0.48 23.40 -27.98
C PHE A 192 -0.50 22.00 -28.59
N ASP A 193 -1.21 21.80 -29.70
CA ASP A 193 -1.30 20.51 -30.38
C ASP A 193 0.05 20.05 -30.95
N PHE A 194 0.93 21.00 -31.32
CA PHE A 194 2.29 20.69 -31.75
C PHE A 194 3.18 20.18 -30.60
N LEU A 195 3.10 20.80 -29.42
CA LEU A 195 3.91 20.42 -28.25
C LEU A 195 3.35 19.22 -27.47
N TYR A 196 2.02 19.12 -27.39
CA TYR A 196 1.28 18.11 -26.64
C TYR A 196 0.28 17.38 -27.54
N PRO A 197 0.74 16.69 -28.60
CA PRO A 197 -0.16 15.94 -29.46
C PRO A 197 -0.79 14.79 -28.67
N GLU A 198 -2.08 14.53 -28.91
CA GLU A 198 -2.79 13.38 -28.33
C GLU A 198 -2.11 12.05 -28.69
N TRP A 199 -1.48 11.99 -29.88
CA TRP A 199 -0.77 10.83 -30.36
C TRP A 199 0.56 11.21 -31.00
N PHE A 200 1.64 10.54 -30.57
CA PHE A 200 2.94 10.66 -31.21
C PHE A 200 3.11 9.57 -32.27
N PRO A 201 3.33 9.90 -33.55
CA PRO A 201 3.47 8.92 -34.63
C PRO A 201 4.60 7.90 -34.42
N GLN A 202 5.60 8.23 -33.60
CA GLN A 202 6.75 7.39 -33.29
C GLN A 202 6.51 6.42 -32.12
N GLN A 203 5.36 6.51 -31.44
CA GLN A 203 5.02 5.59 -30.36
C GLN A 203 4.62 4.23 -30.92
N SER A 204 5.28 3.17 -30.42
CA SER A 204 4.90 1.80 -30.71
C SER A 204 3.93 1.29 -29.64
N PRO A 205 2.69 0.90 -29.98
CA PRO A 205 1.77 0.32 -29.02
C PRO A 205 2.27 -1.06 -28.55
N VAL A 206 1.87 -1.46 -27.34
CA VAL A 206 2.18 -2.79 -26.77
C VAL A 206 1.56 -3.91 -27.60
N ILE A 207 0.36 -3.67 -28.15
CA ILE A 207 -0.29 -4.55 -29.11
C ILE A 207 0.03 -4.01 -30.50
N PRO A 208 0.83 -4.74 -31.32
CA PRO A 208 1.15 -4.28 -32.65
C PRO A 208 -0.08 -4.16 -33.54
N ILE A 209 -0.04 -3.17 -34.42
CA ILE A 209 -1.04 -2.99 -35.47
C ILE A 209 -1.04 -4.24 -36.36
N GLY A 210 -2.23 -4.79 -36.65
CA GLY A 210 -2.38 -6.00 -37.47
C GLY A 210 -2.39 -7.32 -36.68
N THR A 211 -2.44 -7.28 -35.34
CA THR A 211 -2.66 -8.47 -34.52
C THR A 211 -4.01 -9.13 -34.87
N ASN A 212 -3.98 -10.39 -35.30
CA ASN A 212 -5.17 -11.16 -35.67
C ASN A 212 -6.21 -11.17 -34.53
N GLY A 213 -7.47 -10.90 -34.86
CA GLY A 213 -8.58 -10.86 -33.89
C GLY A 213 -8.80 -9.51 -33.22
N ILE A 214 -7.96 -8.50 -33.48
CA ILE A 214 -8.16 -7.12 -33.02
C ILE A 214 -8.45 -6.24 -34.23
N SER A 215 -9.73 -6.12 -34.59
CA SER A 215 -10.16 -5.23 -35.67
C SER A 215 -10.04 -3.78 -35.20
N ASN A 216 -8.96 -3.12 -35.62
CA ASN A 216 -8.72 -1.68 -35.47
C ASN A 216 -8.40 -1.21 -34.03
N PRO A 217 -7.18 -1.41 -33.53
CA PRO A 217 -6.80 -1.05 -32.17
C PRO A 217 -6.83 0.46 -31.86
N LEU A 218 -7.05 1.34 -32.85
CA LEU A 218 -6.84 2.79 -32.73
C LEU A 218 -7.99 3.69 -33.21
N ARG A 219 -9.19 3.16 -33.51
CA ARG A 219 -10.33 4.02 -33.93
C ARG A 219 -11.11 4.51 -32.71
N PHE A 220 -10.53 5.41 -31.91
CA PHE A 220 -11.33 6.21 -30.99
C PHE A 220 -12.15 7.22 -31.82
N LEU A 221 -13.46 7.19 -31.62
CA LEU A 221 -14.46 7.95 -32.38
C LEU A 221 -14.27 9.46 -32.18
N PRO A 222 -14.54 10.31 -33.19
CA PRO A 222 -14.72 11.75 -32.95
C PRO A 222 -15.85 11.94 -31.93
N GLN A 223 -15.55 12.64 -30.83
CA GLN A 223 -16.40 12.79 -29.65
C GLN A 223 -17.73 13.48 -29.96
N HIS A 224 -18.78 12.70 -30.16
CA HIS A 224 -20.12 13.03 -29.69
C HIS A 224 -20.73 11.74 -29.11
N LEU A 225 -20.56 11.42 -27.82
CA LEU A 225 -21.59 10.67 -27.07
C LEU A 225 -21.30 10.63 -25.55
N GLN A 226 -22.40 10.71 -24.80
CA GLN A 226 -22.56 10.73 -23.35
C GLN A 226 -21.83 9.60 -22.61
N ILE A 227 -21.11 9.96 -21.56
CA ILE A 227 -20.47 9.02 -20.63
C ILE A 227 -21.54 8.44 -19.69
N GLN A 228 -21.89 7.17 -19.89
CA GLN A 228 -22.38 6.33 -18.79
C GLN A 228 -21.17 5.63 -18.16
N MET A 229 -20.93 5.90 -16.87
CA MET A 229 -19.87 5.26 -16.09
C MET A 229 -20.07 3.75 -16.03
N LEU A 230 -19.18 3.00 -16.68
CA LEU A 230 -18.97 1.59 -16.41
C LEU A 230 -17.53 1.39 -15.92
N THR A 231 -17.45 1.00 -14.65
CA THR A 231 -16.24 0.57 -13.95
C THR A 231 -15.61 -0.61 -14.69
N VAL A 232 -14.42 -0.41 -15.28
CA VAL A 232 -13.63 -1.49 -15.87
C VAL A 232 -12.45 -1.80 -14.94
N TYR A 233 -12.46 -3.03 -14.40
CA TYR A 233 -11.31 -3.65 -13.75
C TYR A 233 -10.24 -3.95 -14.80
N LEU A 234 -9.02 -3.45 -14.62
CA LEU A 234 -7.85 -3.96 -15.33
C LEU A 234 -6.63 -3.91 -14.42
N ILE A 235 -6.37 -5.05 -13.77
CA ILE A 235 -5.10 -5.35 -13.12
C ILE A 235 -4.18 -5.93 -14.20
N ARG A 236 -3.11 -5.21 -14.53
CA ARG A 236 -1.92 -5.82 -15.16
C ARG A 236 -0.69 -5.30 -14.42
N LEU A 237 -0.04 -6.25 -13.76
CA LEU A 237 1.07 -6.10 -12.83
C LEU A 237 2.26 -5.39 -13.50
N CYS A 238 2.74 -4.31 -12.88
CA CYS A 238 4.00 -3.67 -13.22
C CYS A 238 5.08 -4.14 -12.22
N GLN A 239 5.99 -5.01 -12.68
CA GLN A 239 7.03 -5.69 -11.90
C GLN A 239 8.32 -4.86 -11.70
N ASN A 240 8.26 -3.57 -11.35
CA ASN A 240 9.50 -2.78 -11.17
C ASN A 240 9.45 -1.81 -9.98
N ASN A 241 9.14 -2.33 -8.79
CA ASN A 241 9.35 -1.59 -7.55
C ASN A 241 10.12 -2.46 -6.53
N PRO A 242 11.33 -2.09 -6.09
CA PRO A 242 12.15 -2.93 -5.21
C PRO A 242 11.62 -3.05 -3.77
N LEU A 243 10.48 -2.43 -3.43
CA LEU A 243 10.02 -2.31 -2.05
C LEU A 243 9.05 -3.41 -1.56
N PHE A 244 8.60 -4.31 -2.44
CA PHE A 244 7.61 -5.34 -2.10
C PHE A 244 8.00 -6.70 -2.68
N TRP A 245 8.69 -7.52 -1.89
CA TRP A 245 8.84 -8.95 -2.16
C TRP A 245 8.39 -9.74 -0.94
N VAL A 246 7.19 -10.31 -1.01
CA VAL A 246 6.81 -11.51 -0.28
C VAL A 246 6.45 -12.52 -1.35
N VAL A 247 7.34 -13.49 -1.58
CA VAL A 247 7.14 -14.54 -2.58
C VAL A 247 6.27 -15.62 -1.94
N ILE A 248 5.01 -15.70 -2.36
CA ILE A 248 4.07 -16.74 -1.95
C ILE A 248 4.19 -17.90 -2.95
N ILE A 249 4.76 -19.03 -2.51
CA ILE A 249 4.73 -20.29 -3.26
C ILE A 249 3.68 -21.17 -2.60
N GLY A 250 2.45 -21.12 -3.13
CA GLY A 250 1.44 -22.14 -2.88
C GLY A 250 1.74 -23.37 -3.75
N ARG A 251 1.55 -24.56 -3.18
CA ARG A 251 1.52 -25.81 -3.96
C ARG A 251 0.13 -26.03 -4.55
#